data_AF-A0A8B6F1P7-F1
#
_entry.id   AF-A0A8B6F1P7-F1
#
_cell.length_a   1.000
_cell.length_b   1.000
_cell.length_c   1.000
_cell.angle_alpha   90.00
_cell.angle_beta   90.00
_cell.angle_gamma   90.00
#
_symmetry.space_group_name_H-M   'P 1'
#
loop_
_entity.id
_entity.type
_entity.pdbx_description
1 polymer ?
#
loop_
_entity_poly.entity_id
_entity_poly.type
_entity_poly.pdbx_seq_one_letter_code
_entity_poly.pdbx_strand_id
1 'polypeptide(L)'
;MASASGSFCGVCEAQDVVNEAAVWCPECNEGICTSCEKHHRASRGTKHHEVTSMNDYKQIPHTIANINQYCPEHDKKYQHYCSQHEKLCCPSCITKNHKKCDLLVIDEIIKTSKGSALFDIMEQSLKEIKKNIERIVEDRRQNLEAIKHQRQRFHADIKETREKINKHLDKLEQDIQQDIQVAEQKVISQINRFVQKVSDHGKTIDELQKNIAATKRFATDLQTFFGGKMFESKIQKEEEFMMSLIKDGCLQQLNLHWRVDAKMSDILSMTKIGEMSVIPKPSTISVTTDREKQAQQMIPKIPKTINDIHLTLLQKIEIPKREHRIVITGCTIMPSGKIVFADQLNDRLVIHNENGLFVCETPVSNCPVDVTCIDENTVAVTNNADALLHRNIQHRQ
;
A
#
# COMPACT_ATOMS: atom_id res chain seq x y z
N MET A 1 -30.41 -46.67 0.41
CA MET A 1 -31.66 -46.88 -0.33
C MET A 1 -32.71 -46.01 0.34
N ALA A 2 -33.07 -44.90 -0.30
CA ALA A 2 -34.04 -43.94 0.24
C ALA A 2 -35.43 -44.51 0.00
N SER A 3 -36.11 -44.95 1.06
CA SER A 3 -37.46 -45.49 0.98
C SER A 3 -38.40 -44.39 0.48
N ALA A 4 -39.21 -44.73 -0.52
CA ALA A 4 -40.27 -43.91 -1.09
C ALA A 4 -41.46 -43.73 -0.13
N SER A 5 -41.20 -43.43 1.14
CA SER A 5 -42.21 -43.25 2.17
C SER A 5 -42.92 -41.91 1.96
N GLY A 6 -44.03 -41.97 1.21
CA GLY A 6 -44.94 -40.84 0.98
C GLY A 6 -45.49 -40.72 -0.45
N SER A 7 -44.90 -41.41 -1.44
CA SER A 7 -45.41 -41.39 -2.82
C SER A 7 -46.66 -42.25 -3.02
N PHE A 8 -46.84 -43.26 -2.17
CA PHE A 8 -47.97 -44.19 -2.20
C PHE A 8 -48.80 -44.08 -0.91
N CYS A 9 -50.03 -44.57 -0.99
CA CYS A 9 -50.95 -44.52 0.11
C CYS A 9 -50.64 -45.62 1.14
N GLY A 10 -50.20 -45.23 2.34
CA GLY A 10 -49.82 -46.17 3.41
C GLY A 10 -50.96 -47.10 3.83
N VAL A 11 -52.20 -46.62 3.81
CA VAL A 11 -53.40 -47.42 4.11
C VAL A 11 -53.66 -48.48 3.04
N CYS A 12 -53.46 -48.16 1.76
CA CYS A 12 -53.61 -49.14 0.68
C CYS A 12 -52.45 -50.13 0.67
N GLU A 13 -51.22 -49.66 0.93
CA GLU A 13 -50.03 -50.51 1.03
C GLU A 13 -50.20 -51.56 2.15
N ALA A 14 -50.78 -51.19 3.29
CA ALA A 14 -51.11 -52.12 4.37
C ALA A 14 -52.18 -53.17 4.00
N GLN A 15 -52.88 -52.98 2.88
CA GLN A 15 -53.86 -53.91 2.32
C GLN A 15 -53.35 -54.59 1.03
N ASP A 16 -52.04 -54.52 0.76
CA ASP A 16 -51.40 -55.03 -0.45
C ASP A 16 -51.94 -54.41 -1.76
N VAL A 17 -52.48 -53.19 -1.68
CA VAL A 17 -52.98 -52.41 -2.83
C VAL A 17 -52.10 -51.19 -3.06
N VAL A 18 -51.65 -50.99 -4.30
CA VAL A 18 -50.82 -49.83 -4.64
C VAL A 18 -51.69 -48.72 -5.21
N ASN A 19 -51.84 -47.63 -4.46
CA ASN A 19 -52.47 -46.40 -4.93
C ASN A 19 -51.53 -45.22 -4.67
N GLU A 20 -51.45 -44.28 -5.60
CA GLU A 20 -50.66 -43.06 -5.41
C GLU A 20 -51.25 -42.16 -4.31
N ALA A 21 -50.38 -41.59 -3.49
CA ALA A 21 -50.78 -40.61 -2.50
C ALA A 21 -51.22 -39.31 -3.19
N ALA A 22 -52.38 -38.81 -2.83
CA ALA A 22 -52.87 -37.49 -3.25
C ALA A 22 -52.50 -36.42 -2.22
N VAL A 23 -52.50 -36.77 -0.94
CA VAL A 23 -52.17 -35.89 0.18
C VAL A 23 -51.19 -36.57 1.14
N TRP A 24 -50.44 -35.77 1.88
CA TRP A 24 -49.58 -36.18 2.99
C TRP A 24 -50.19 -35.73 4.31
N CYS A 25 -50.23 -36.63 5.30
CA CYS A 25 -50.63 -36.33 6.67
C CYS A 25 -49.40 -36.31 7.59
N PRO A 26 -48.95 -35.14 8.10
CA PRO A 26 -47.80 -35.05 9.00
C PRO A 26 -47.98 -35.79 10.33
N GLU A 27 -49.21 -35.87 10.84
CA GLU A 27 -49.53 -36.52 12.12
C GLU A 27 -49.56 -38.05 12.02
N CYS A 28 -49.94 -38.59 10.86
CA CYS A 28 -49.81 -40.01 10.57
C CYS A 28 -48.45 -40.35 9.96
N ASN A 29 -47.68 -39.35 9.52
CA ASN A 29 -46.42 -39.51 8.80
C ASN A 29 -46.54 -40.44 7.59
N GLU A 30 -47.66 -40.32 6.85
CA GLU A 30 -48.03 -41.23 5.76
C GLU A 30 -48.68 -40.48 4.59
N GLY A 31 -48.46 -41.03 3.37
CA GLY A 31 -49.17 -40.63 2.17
C GLY A 31 -50.57 -41.25 2.11
N ILE A 32 -51.56 -40.52 1.59
CA ILE A 32 -52.96 -40.93 1.56
C ILE A 32 -53.55 -40.66 0.17
N CYS A 33 -54.14 -41.66 -0.49
CA CYS A 33 -54.81 -41.50 -1.78
C CYS A 33 -56.20 -40.85 -1.62
N THR A 34 -56.78 -40.37 -2.72
CA THR A 34 -58.06 -39.64 -2.73
C THR A 34 -59.23 -40.39 -2.09
N SER A 35 -59.27 -41.72 -2.21
CA SER A 35 -60.34 -42.54 -1.60
C SER A 35 -60.17 -42.68 -0.09
N CYS A 36 -58.93 -42.91 0.36
CA CYS A 36 -58.59 -42.99 1.78
C CYS A 36 -58.69 -41.63 2.47
N GLU A 37 -58.44 -40.52 1.78
CA GLU A 37 -58.54 -39.17 2.34
C GLU A 37 -59.94 -38.89 2.88
N LYS A 38 -60.99 -39.26 2.14
CA LYS A 38 -62.39 -39.05 2.58
C LYS A 38 -62.66 -39.74 3.91
N HIS A 39 -62.19 -40.97 4.06
CA HIS A 39 -62.31 -41.75 5.29
C HIS A 39 -61.43 -41.21 6.40
N HIS A 40 -60.21 -40.76 6.06
CA HIS A 40 -59.29 -40.14 6.99
C HIS A 40 -59.88 -38.87 7.61
N ARG A 41 -60.56 -38.04 6.82
CA ARG A 41 -61.25 -36.84 7.32
C ARG A 41 -62.54 -37.15 8.07
N ALA A 42 -63.22 -38.25 7.75
CA ALA A 42 -64.48 -38.64 8.41
C ALA A 42 -64.27 -39.43 9.72
N SER A 43 -63.13 -40.10 9.86
CA SER A 43 -62.85 -40.97 11.01
C SER A 43 -62.66 -40.18 12.30
N ARG A 44 -63.23 -40.68 13.41
CA ARG A 44 -63.15 -40.01 14.72
C ARG A 44 -61.70 -39.77 15.18
N GLY A 45 -60.78 -40.66 14.83
CA GLY A 45 -59.38 -40.59 15.25
C GLY A 45 -58.52 -39.62 14.45
N THR A 46 -58.86 -39.36 13.19
CA THR A 46 -58.01 -38.60 12.25
C THR A 46 -58.68 -37.37 11.65
N LYS A 47 -59.97 -37.13 11.94
CA LYS A 47 -60.72 -35.96 11.45
C LYS A 47 -60.11 -34.59 11.79
N HIS A 48 -59.22 -34.54 12.77
CA HIS A 48 -58.53 -33.34 13.22
C HIS A 48 -57.13 -33.18 12.63
N HIS A 49 -56.65 -34.16 11.86
CA HIS A 49 -55.34 -34.07 11.23
C HIS A 49 -55.38 -33.09 10.05
N GLU A 50 -54.33 -32.28 9.93
CA GLU A 50 -54.12 -31.50 8.73
C GLU A 50 -53.51 -32.40 7.65
N VAL A 51 -53.91 -32.19 6.40
CA VAL A 51 -53.30 -32.88 5.26
C VAL A 51 -52.93 -31.86 4.20
N THR A 52 -51.76 -32.07 3.58
CA THR A 52 -51.20 -31.18 2.57
C THR A 52 -51.18 -31.91 1.23
N SER A 53 -51.44 -31.23 0.12
CA SER A 53 -51.36 -31.88 -1.19
C SER A 53 -49.96 -32.44 -1.43
N MET A 54 -49.83 -33.56 -2.15
CA MET A 54 -48.52 -34.11 -2.47
C MET A 54 -47.69 -33.17 -3.35
N ASN A 55 -48.33 -32.26 -4.10
CA ASN A 55 -47.62 -31.24 -4.87
C ASN A 55 -46.97 -30.20 -3.96
N ASP A 56 -47.69 -29.72 -2.94
CA ASP A 56 -47.16 -28.73 -1.99
C ASP A 56 -46.16 -29.36 -1.02
N TYR A 57 -46.41 -30.60 -0.57
CA TYR A 57 -45.49 -31.35 0.29
C TYR A 57 -44.11 -31.53 -0.36
N LYS A 58 -44.07 -31.80 -1.67
CA LYS A 58 -42.82 -31.91 -2.44
C LYS A 58 -42.02 -30.60 -2.51
N GLN A 59 -42.65 -29.44 -2.28
CA GLN A 59 -41.95 -28.14 -2.25
C GLN A 59 -41.29 -27.85 -0.90
N ILE A 60 -41.67 -28.59 0.16
CA ILE A 60 -41.07 -28.42 1.49
C ILE A 60 -39.67 -29.07 1.47
N PRO A 61 -38.61 -28.36 1.91
CA PRO A 61 -37.29 -28.96 2.01
C PRO A 61 -37.33 -30.27 2.81
N HIS A 62 -36.68 -31.33 2.32
CA HIS A 62 -36.69 -32.65 2.97
C HIS A 62 -36.27 -32.61 4.46
N THR A 63 -35.36 -31.71 4.81
CA THR A 63 -34.92 -31.48 6.20
C THR A 63 -36.03 -30.99 7.12
N ILE A 64 -37.03 -30.28 6.57
CA ILE A 64 -38.21 -29.77 7.28
C ILE A 64 -39.37 -30.76 7.18
N ALA A 65 -39.57 -31.36 6.00
CA ALA A 65 -40.64 -32.33 5.75
C ALA A 65 -40.54 -33.57 6.67
N ASN A 66 -39.33 -33.98 7.03
CA ASN A 66 -39.07 -35.14 7.90
C ASN A 66 -39.11 -34.82 9.41
N ILE A 67 -39.52 -33.61 9.81
CA ILE A 67 -39.67 -33.28 11.23
C ILE A 67 -40.86 -34.07 11.80
N ASN A 68 -40.57 -35.07 12.64
CA ASN A 68 -41.59 -35.90 13.27
C ASN A 68 -42.40 -35.10 14.31
N GLN A 69 -43.72 -35.27 14.29
CA GLN A 69 -44.65 -34.69 15.26
C GLN A 69 -44.59 -35.38 16.63
N TYR A 70 -44.02 -36.59 16.68
CA TYR A 70 -43.90 -37.42 17.88
C TYR A 70 -42.44 -37.60 18.31
N CYS A 71 -42.26 -37.72 19.62
CA CYS A 71 -40.96 -38.00 20.22
C CYS A 71 -40.54 -39.44 19.92
N PRO A 72 -39.40 -39.68 19.26
CA PRO A 72 -38.97 -41.03 18.87
C PRO A 72 -38.62 -41.92 20.08
N GLU A 73 -38.23 -41.33 21.21
CA GLU A 73 -37.88 -42.07 22.43
C GLU A 73 -39.11 -42.49 23.25
N HIS A 74 -40.21 -41.76 23.14
CA HIS A 74 -41.33 -41.87 24.07
C HIS A 74 -42.69 -42.05 23.39
N ASP A 75 -42.72 -42.00 22.06
CA ASP A 75 -43.91 -42.12 21.21
C ASP A 75 -45.07 -41.21 21.67
N LYS A 76 -44.74 -39.99 22.06
CA LYS A 76 -45.69 -38.97 22.53
C LYS A 76 -45.53 -37.71 21.72
N LYS A 77 -46.66 -37.07 21.38
CA LYS A 77 -46.68 -35.81 20.64
C LYS A 77 -45.87 -34.74 21.36
N TYR A 78 -45.11 -33.96 20.60
CA TYR A 78 -44.43 -32.78 21.14
C TYR A 78 -45.45 -31.74 21.60
N GLN A 79 -45.21 -31.15 22.77
CA GLN A 79 -46.11 -30.13 23.34
C GLN A 79 -45.36 -28.86 23.75
N HIS A 80 -44.05 -28.96 24.01
CA HIS A 80 -43.25 -27.85 24.51
C HIS A 80 -41.95 -27.72 23.71
N TYR A 81 -41.42 -26.52 23.59
CA TYR A 81 -40.08 -26.23 23.06
C TYR A 81 -39.20 -25.71 24.20
N CYS A 82 -38.04 -26.32 24.39
CA CYS A 82 -37.06 -25.87 25.36
C CYS A 82 -36.13 -24.83 24.74
N SER A 83 -36.20 -23.57 25.18
CA SER A 83 -35.40 -22.46 24.66
C SER A 83 -33.90 -22.65 24.93
N GLN A 84 -33.56 -23.21 26.09
CA GLN A 84 -32.17 -23.41 26.51
C GLN A 84 -31.45 -24.52 25.74
N HIS A 85 -32.19 -25.54 25.29
CA HIS A 85 -31.63 -26.69 24.58
C HIS A 85 -31.99 -26.72 23.10
N GLU A 86 -32.81 -25.75 22.66
CA GLU A 86 -33.35 -25.61 21.31
C GLU A 86 -34.00 -26.89 20.76
N LYS A 87 -34.80 -27.59 21.59
CA LYS A 87 -35.40 -28.90 21.26
C LYS A 87 -36.89 -29.00 21.56
N LEU A 88 -37.60 -29.76 20.74
CA LEU A 88 -38.98 -30.17 20.99
C LEU A 88 -39.05 -31.21 22.11
N CYS A 89 -40.01 -31.05 23.02
CA CYS A 89 -40.17 -31.83 24.24
C CYS A 89 -41.60 -32.41 24.35
N CYS A 90 -41.70 -33.72 24.53
CA CYS A 90 -42.95 -34.37 24.94
C CYS A 90 -43.09 -34.38 26.47
N PRO A 91 -44.25 -34.73 27.06
CA PRO A 91 -44.44 -34.76 28.51
C PRO A 91 -43.42 -35.62 29.28
N SER A 92 -42.96 -36.72 28.67
CA SER A 92 -41.94 -37.59 29.26
C SER A 92 -40.55 -36.93 29.27
N CYS A 93 -40.20 -36.16 28.21
CA CYS A 93 -38.92 -35.43 28.15
C CYS A 93 -38.86 -34.35 29.23
N ILE A 94 -39.97 -33.65 29.45
CA ILE A 94 -40.08 -32.59 30.46
C ILE A 94 -39.81 -33.14 31.85
N THR A 95 -40.48 -34.23 32.21
CA THR A 95 -40.37 -34.84 33.54
C THR A 95 -39.03 -35.52 33.81
N LYS A 96 -38.34 -36.00 32.78
CA LYS A 96 -37.03 -36.66 32.93
C LYS A 96 -35.87 -35.65 32.89
N ASN A 97 -35.83 -34.81 31.85
CA ASN A 97 -34.61 -34.09 31.46
C ASN A 97 -34.77 -32.56 31.47
N HIS A 98 -36.00 -32.03 31.38
CA HIS A 98 -36.23 -30.59 31.23
C HIS A 98 -37.03 -29.95 32.38
N LYS A 99 -37.08 -30.58 33.55
CA LYS A 99 -37.85 -30.11 34.73
C LYS A 99 -37.51 -28.69 35.19
N LYS A 100 -36.26 -28.27 34.99
CA LYS A 100 -35.74 -26.96 35.42
C LYS A 100 -35.50 -26.03 34.24
N CYS A 101 -35.89 -26.43 33.04
CA CYS A 101 -35.64 -25.66 31.84
C CYS A 101 -36.78 -24.71 31.55
N ASP A 102 -36.47 -23.63 30.85
CA ASP A 102 -37.49 -22.75 30.31
C ASP A 102 -38.16 -23.42 29.11
N LEU A 103 -39.49 -23.56 29.18
CA LEU A 103 -40.31 -24.36 28.28
C LEU A 103 -41.46 -23.51 27.74
N LEU A 104 -41.49 -23.34 26.43
CA LEU A 104 -42.53 -22.62 25.72
C LEU A 104 -43.55 -23.60 25.15
N VAL A 105 -44.84 -23.27 25.21
CA VAL A 105 -45.91 -24.12 24.67
C VAL A 105 -45.93 -24.01 23.14
N ILE A 106 -45.80 -25.13 22.44
CA ILE A 106 -45.69 -25.15 20.97
C ILE A 106 -46.91 -24.54 20.30
N ASP A 107 -48.12 -24.83 20.79
CA ASP A 107 -49.37 -24.32 20.21
C ASP A 107 -49.50 -22.79 20.31
N GLU A 108 -48.77 -22.15 21.23
CA GLU A 108 -48.69 -20.69 21.34
C GLU A 108 -47.67 -20.11 20.34
N ILE A 109 -46.56 -20.83 20.10
CA ILE A 109 -45.50 -20.45 19.16
C ILE A 109 -45.95 -20.63 17.70
N ILE A 110 -46.63 -21.73 17.38
CA ILE A 110 -47.01 -22.06 16.00
C ILE A 110 -47.99 -21.02 15.43
N LYS A 111 -48.91 -20.49 16.25
CA LYS A 111 -49.92 -19.49 15.83
C LYS A 111 -49.32 -18.21 15.27
N THR A 112 -48.11 -17.83 15.69
CA THR A 112 -47.43 -16.62 15.23
C THR A 112 -46.30 -16.93 14.23
N SER A 113 -45.81 -18.17 14.19
CA SER A 113 -44.64 -18.57 13.39
C SER A 113 -44.77 -18.37 11.88
N LYS A 114 -45.85 -18.88 11.26
CA LYS A 114 -46.06 -18.83 9.79
C LYS A 114 -46.28 -17.42 9.25
N GLY A 115 -46.77 -16.49 10.08
CA GLY A 115 -46.99 -15.08 9.74
C GLY A 115 -46.02 -14.12 10.42
N SER A 116 -44.95 -14.64 11.04
CA SER A 116 -43.96 -13.80 11.71
C SER A 116 -43.08 -13.09 10.68
N ALA A 117 -42.79 -11.81 10.92
CA ALA A 117 -41.84 -11.05 10.13
C ALA A 117 -40.41 -11.62 10.16
N LEU A 118 -40.15 -12.69 10.94
CA LEU A 118 -38.84 -13.33 11.06
C LEU A 118 -38.35 -13.90 9.72
N PHE A 119 -39.23 -14.57 8.96
CA PHE A 119 -38.84 -15.11 7.66
C PHE A 119 -38.55 -13.98 6.65
N ASP A 120 -39.34 -12.91 6.67
CA ASP A 120 -39.09 -11.72 5.84
C ASP A 120 -37.74 -11.07 6.18
N ILE A 121 -37.41 -10.95 7.47
CA ILE A 121 -36.12 -10.43 7.94
C ILE A 121 -34.96 -11.34 7.50
N MET A 122 -35.12 -12.66 7.61
CA MET A 122 -34.11 -13.62 7.16
C MET A 122 -33.89 -13.53 5.64
N GLU A 123 -34.97 -13.45 4.86
CA GLU A 123 -34.88 -13.32 3.41
C GLU A 123 -34.21 -12.00 3.00
N GLN A 124 -34.54 -10.89 3.66
CA GLN A 124 -33.90 -9.59 3.46
C GLN A 124 -32.40 -9.64 3.79
N SER A 125 -32.04 -10.26 4.92
CA SER A 125 -30.65 -10.44 5.32
C SER A 125 -29.86 -11.25 4.28
N LEU A 126 -30.43 -12.33 3.74
CA LEU A 126 -29.81 -13.13 2.68
C LEU A 126 -29.60 -12.31 1.39
N LYS A 127 -30.58 -11.48 1.01
CA LYS A 127 -30.46 -10.57 -0.16
C LYS A 127 -29.32 -9.57 0.04
N GLU A 128 -29.18 -9.01 1.24
CA GLU A 128 -28.10 -8.07 1.55
C GLU A 128 -26.72 -8.75 1.53
N ILE A 129 -26.59 -9.93 2.15
CA ILE A 129 -25.37 -10.73 2.12
C ILE A 129 -24.95 -11.01 0.66
N LYS A 130 -25.90 -11.43 -0.19
CA LYS A 130 -25.64 -11.67 -1.60
C LYS A 130 -25.11 -10.42 -2.31
N LYS A 131 -25.75 -9.27 -2.10
CA LYS A 131 -25.31 -7.99 -2.69
C LYS A 131 -23.91 -7.59 -2.22
N ASN A 132 -23.59 -7.83 -0.95
CA ASN A 132 -22.26 -7.57 -0.41
C ASN A 132 -21.20 -8.46 -1.07
N ILE A 133 -21.49 -9.76 -1.25
CA ILE A 133 -20.63 -10.70 -1.96
C ILE A 133 -20.38 -10.22 -3.40
N GLU A 134 -21.44 -9.85 -4.13
CA GLU A 134 -21.33 -9.36 -5.50
C GLU A 134 -20.43 -8.12 -5.59
N ARG A 135 -20.58 -7.18 -4.64
CA ARG A 135 -19.72 -5.99 -4.59
C ARG A 135 -18.26 -6.32 -4.27
N ILE A 136 -18.00 -7.29 -3.39
CA ILE A 136 -16.63 -7.76 -3.09
C ILE A 136 -16.00 -8.37 -4.34
N VAL A 137 -16.74 -9.20 -5.08
CA VAL A 137 -16.25 -9.83 -6.31
C VAL A 137 -15.89 -8.76 -7.35
N GLU A 138 -16.74 -7.75 -7.54
CA GLU A 138 -16.48 -6.67 -8.49
C GLU A 138 -15.29 -5.80 -8.08
N ASP A 139 -15.19 -5.42 -6.81
CA ASP A 139 -14.04 -4.67 -6.28
C ASP A 139 -12.71 -5.43 -6.50
N ARG A 140 -12.71 -6.75 -6.28
CA ARG A 140 -11.53 -7.58 -6.52
C ARG A 140 -11.21 -7.69 -8.01
N ARG A 141 -12.21 -7.76 -8.89
CA ARG A 141 -12.02 -7.73 -10.34
C ARG A 141 -11.38 -6.42 -10.81
N GLN A 142 -11.87 -5.29 -10.32
CA GLN A 142 -11.30 -3.97 -10.63
C GLN A 142 -9.88 -3.83 -10.12
N ASN A 143 -9.58 -4.33 -8.92
CA ASN A 143 -8.23 -4.36 -8.38
C ASN A 143 -7.26 -5.16 -9.27
N LEU A 144 -7.69 -6.30 -9.82
CA LEU A 144 -6.88 -7.09 -10.76
C LEU A 144 -6.55 -6.31 -12.03
N GLU A 145 -7.50 -5.60 -12.62
CA GLU A 145 -7.25 -4.75 -13.80
C GLU A 145 -6.33 -3.57 -13.46
N ALA A 146 -6.52 -2.95 -12.29
CA ALA A 146 -5.63 -1.88 -11.82
C ALA A 146 -4.18 -2.36 -11.68
N ILE A 147 -3.93 -3.56 -11.14
CA ILE A 147 -2.59 -4.16 -11.05
C ILE A 147 -1.98 -4.36 -12.45
N LYS A 148 -2.76 -4.82 -13.43
CA LYS A 148 -2.28 -4.98 -14.82
C LYS A 148 -1.87 -3.63 -15.43
N HIS A 149 -2.66 -2.58 -15.22
CA HIS A 149 -2.34 -1.24 -15.68
C HIS A 149 -1.11 -0.66 -14.96
N GLN A 150 -0.98 -0.86 -13.65
CA GLN A 150 0.22 -0.47 -12.89
C GLN A 150 1.48 -1.14 -13.45
N ARG A 151 1.42 -2.45 -13.75
CA ARG A 151 2.53 -3.17 -14.39
C ARG A 151 2.93 -2.53 -15.73
N GLN A 152 1.96 -2.20 -16.58
CA GLN A 152 2.24 -1.55 -17.87
C GLN A 152 2.90 -0.18 -17.68
N ARG A 153 2.38 0.62 -16.74
CA ARG A 153 2.98 1.90 -16.38
C ARG A 153 4.42 1.73 -15.89
N PHE A 154 4.69 0.80 -14.98
CA PHE A 154 6.04 0.56 -14.49
C PHE A 154 7.01 0.15 -15.59
N HIS A 155 6.57 -0.66 -16.57
CA HIS A 155 7.39 -0.96 -17.75
C HIS A 155 7.72 0.29 -18.57
N ALA A 156 6.76 1.20 -18.76
CA ALA A 156 6.99 2.46 -19.46
C ALA A 156 7.96 3.36 -18.68
N ASP A 157 7.74 3.52 -17.37
CA ASP A 157 8.58 4.35 -16.49
C ASP A 157 10.03 3.86 -16.46
N ILE A 158 10.26 2.54 -16.41
CA ILE A 158 11.60 1.93 -16.49
C ILE A 158 12.27 2.27 -17.82
N LYS A 159 11.53 2.15 -18.93
CA LYS A 159 12.06 2.43 -20.26
C LYS A 159 12.41 3.91 -20.41
N GLU A 160 11.51 4.81 -20.01
CA GLU A 160 11.73 6.25 -20.04
C GLU A 160 12.94 6.67 -19.20
N THR A 161 13.07 6.09 -17.99
CA THR A 161 14.21 6.34 -17.11
C THR A 161 15.53 5.95 -17.78
N ARG A 162 15.59 4.76 -18.39
CA ARG A 162 16.78 4.32 -19.14
C ARG A 162 17.11 5.25 -20.31
N GLU A 163 16.10 5.68 -21.07
CA GLU A 163 16.30 6.59 -22.19
C GLU A 163 16.84 7.96 -21.73
N LYS A 164 16.36 8.48 -20.60
CA LYS A 164 16.90 9.73 -20.01
C LYS A 164 18.35 9.59 -19.58
N ILE A 165 18.71 8.46 -18.94
CA ILE A 165 20.10 8.18 -18.54
C ILE A 165 21.01 8.13 -19.77
N ASN A 166 20.64 7.37 -20.81
CA ASN A 166 21.43 7.28 -22.03
C ASN A 166 21.63 8.65 -22.68
N LYS A 167 20.55 9.44 -22.86
CA LYS A 167 20.65 10.79 -23.43
C LYS A 167 21.58 11.70 -22.63
N HIS A 168 21.61 11.54 -21.31
CA HIS A 168 22.51 12.31 -20.47
C HIS A 168 23.96 11.88 -20.65
N LEU A 169 24.24 10.58 -20.71
CA LEU A 169 25.58 10.05 -20.98
C LEU A 169 26.10 10.46 -22.36
N ASP A 170 25.25 10.39 -23.39
CA ASP A 170 25.58 10.85 -24.74
C ASP A 170 25.98 12.33 -24.74
N LYS A 171 25.27 13.17 -23.97
CA LYS A 171 25.59 14.58 -23.83
C LYS A 171 26.94 14.79 -23.12
N LEU A 172 27.19 14.08 -22.02
CA LEU A 172 28.46 14.18 -21.30
C LEU A 172 29.65 13.75 -22.17
N GLU A 173 29.46 12.75 -23.03
CA GLU A 173 30.46 12.34 -24.02
C GLU A 173 30.73 13.45 -25.05
N GLN A 174 29.67 14.06 -25.59
CA GLN A 174 29.81 15.17 -26.53
C GLN A 174 30.51 16.38 -25.90
N ASP A 175 30.16 16.72 -24.66
CA ASP A 175 30.75 17.83 -23.92
C ASP A 175 32.26 17.61 -23.71
N ILE A 176 32.68 16.42 -23.25
CA ILE A 176 34.13 16.15 -23.05
C ILE A 176 34.90 16.06 -24.38
N GLN A 177 34.28 15.56 -25.45
CA GLN A 177 34.91 15.58 -26.79
C GLN A 177 35.14 17.02 -27.27
N GLN A 178 34.18 17.92 -27.03
CA GLN A 178 34.33 19.33 -27.35
C GLN A 178 35.43 19.99 -26.50
N ASP A 179 35.50 19.67 -25.21
CA ASP A 179 36.55 20.17 -24.31
C ASP A 179 37.95 19.71 -24.75
N ILE A 180 38.10 18.45 -25.17
CA ILE A 180 39.34 17.92 -25.73
C ILE A 180 39.76 18.73 -26.97
N GLN A 181 38.84 18.97 -27.91
CA GLN A 181 39.14 19.76 -29.11
C GLN A 181 39.57 21.19 -28.77
N VAL A 182 38.89 21.85 -27.83
CA VAL A 182 39.24 23.21 -27.40
C VAL A 182 40.61 23.24 -26.72
N ALA A 183 40.89 22.27 -25.83
CA ALA A 183 42.17 22.16 -25.16
C ALA A 183 43.31 21.92 -26.15
N GLU A 184 43.11 21.02 -27.11
CA GLU A 184 44.06 20.73 -28.18
C GLU A 184 44.35 21.99 -29.02
N GLN A 185 43.32 22.67 -29.52
CA GLN A 185 43.48 23.90 -30.31
C GLN A 185 44.24 25.00 -29.53
N LYS A 186 43.99 25.11 -28.22
CA LYS A 186 44.70 26.04 -27.36
C LYS A 186 46.19 25.67 -27.22
N VAL A 187 46.53 24.40 -27.07
CA VAL A 187 47.92 23.93 -27.02
C VAL A 187 48.61 24.13 -28.37
N ILE A 188 47.98 23.74 -29.48
CA ILE A 188 48.50 23.92 -30.84
C ILE A 188 48.78 25.39 -31.12
N SER A 189 47.86 26.29 -30.81
CA SER A 189 48.05 27.73 -31.04
C SER A 189 49.19 28.32 -30.19
N GLN A 190 49.37 27.87 -28.95
CA GLN A 190 50.50 28.26 -28.11
C GLN A 190 51.84 27.81 -28.71
N ILE A 191 51.93 26.53 -29.12
CA ILE A 191 53.13 25.96 -29.74
C ILE A 191 53.44 26.68 -31.06
N ASN A 192 52.45 26.89 -31.92
CA ASN A 192 52.65 27.58 -33.21
C ASN A 192 53.18 29.01 -33.02
N ARG A 193 52.63 29.75 -32.05
CA ARG A 193 53.13 31.10 -31.72
C ARG A 193 54.57 31.06 -31.22
N PHE A 194 54.92 30.05 -30.43
CA PHE A 194 56.29 29.87 -29.96
C PHE A 194 57.26 29.52 -31.10
N VAL A 195 56.89 28.55 -31.94
CA VAL A 195 57.66 28.16 -33.14
C VAL A 195 57.86 29.36 -34.07
N GLN A 196 56.82 30.16 -34.30
CA GLN A 196 56.91 31.37 -35.12
C GLN A 196 57.92 32.36 -34.53
N LYS A 197 57.85 32.64 -33.22
CA LYS A 197 58.80 33.52 -32.53
C LYS A 197 60.24 33.04 -32.69
N VAL A 198 60.51 31.77 -32.41
CA VAL A 198 61.86 31.19 -32.55
C VAL A 198 62.33 31.21 -34.01
N SER A 199 61.44 30.93 -34.96
CA SER A 199 61.75 30.98 -36.39
C SER A 199 62.14 32.39 -36.86
N ASP A 200 61.50 33.43 -36.35
CA ASP A 200 61.79 34.81 -36.74
C ASP A 200 63.15 35.29 -36.19
N HIS A 201 63.53 34.84 -34.99
CA HIS A 201 64.90 35.00 -34.50
C HIS A 201 65.91 34.22 -35.37
N GLY A 202 65.56 33.02 -35.83
CA GLY A 202 66.37 32.25 -36.79
C GLY A 202 66.66 33.03 -38.08
N LYS A 203 65.64 33.67 -38.68
CA LYS A 203 65.83 34.54 -39.86
C LYS A 203 66.72 35.75 -39.56
N THR A 204 66.57 36.35 -38.38
CA THR A 204 67.42 37.46 -37.93
C THR A 204 68.89 37.03 -37.85
N ILE A 205 69.16 35.84 -37.34
CA ILE A 205 70.50 35.25 -37.29
C ILE A 205 71.05 35.02 -38.71
N ASP A 206 70.25 34.47 -39.63
CA ASP A 206 70.66 34.28 -41.04
C ASP A 206 71.04 35.60 -41.73
N GLU A 207 70.27 36.66 -41.49
CA GLU A 207 70.57 38.01 -42.00
C GLU A 207 71.85 38.57 -41.38
N LEU A 208 72.05 38.41 -40.08
CA LEU A 208 73.29 38.81 -39.40
C LEU A 208 74.51 38.09 -39.97
N GLN A 209 74.41 36.78 -40.21
CA GLN A 209 75.48 36.00 -40.84
C GLN A 209 75.82 36.52 -42.24
N LYS A 210 74.81 36.80 -43.09
CA LYS A 210 75.01 37.39 -44.42
C LYS A 210 75.69 38.76 -44.34
N ASN A 211 75.23 39.61 -43.42
CA ASN A 211 75.79 40.94 -43.22
C ASN A 211 77.25 40.89 -42.75
N ILE A 212 77.57 40.03 -41.78
CA ILE A 212 78.94 39.81 -41.30
C ILE A 212 79.85 39.35 -42.45
N ALA A 213 79.38 38.38 -43.25
CA ALA A 213 80.15 37.88 -44.40
C ALA A 213 80.40 38.97 -45.45
N ALA A 214 79.40 39.80 -45.75
CA ALA A 214 79.53 40.92 -46.68
C ALA A 214 80.50 41.99 -46.13
N THR A 215 80.38 42.38 -44.86
CA THR A 215 81.30 43.31 -44.21
C THR A 215 82.73 42.81 -44.28
N LYS A 216 82.98 41.54 -43.94
CA LYS A 216 84.32 40.93 -44.00
C LYS A 216 84.93 40.96 -45.39
N ARG A 217 84.12 40.85 -46.44
CA ARG A 217 84.58 40.74 -47.84
C ARG A 217 84.76 42.10 -48.53
N PHE A 218 83.91 43.07 -48.21
CA PHE A 218 83.77 44.29 -49.02
C PHE A 218 83.98 45.60 -48.25
N ALA A 219 83.97 45.59 -46.91
CA ALA A 219 84.10 46.80 -46.12
C ALA A 219 85.57 47.20 -45.89
N THR A 220 85.83 48.47 -45.61
CA THR A 220 87.16 48.96 -45.21
C THR A 220 87.50 48.57 -43.77
N ASP A 221 88.76 48.70 -43.35
CA ASP A 221 89.19 48.35 -42.00
C ASP A 221 88.41 49.11 -40.90
N LEU A 222 88.17 50.41 -41.11
CA LEU A 222 87.39 51.23 -40.17
C LEU A 222 85.92 50.78 -40.11
N GLN A 223 85.30 50.52 -41.27
CA GLN A 223 83.92 50.01 -41.35
C GLN A 223 83.80 48.62 -40.73
N THR A 224 84.81 47.78 -40.89
CA THR A 224 84.87 46.43 -40.32
C THR A 224 84.99 46.47 -38.81
N PHE A 225 85.87 47.32 -38.26
CA PHE A 225 86.02 47.49 -36.81
C PHE A 225 84.71 47.97 -36.17
N PHE A 226 84.13 49.05 -36.69
CA PHE A 226 82.89 49.61 -36.14
C PHE A 226 81.69 48.69 -36.36
N GLY A 227 81.56 48.08 -37.55
CA GLY A 227 80.54 47.09 -37.86
C GLY A 227 80.63 45.85 -36.96
N GLY A 228 81.84 45.38 -36.68
CA GLY A 228 82.11 44.30 -35.72
C GLY A 228 81.52 44.58 -34.35
N LYS A 229 81.72 45.80 -33.80
CA LYS A 229 81.11 46.20 -32.52
C LYS A 229 79.59 46.26 -32.56
N MET A 230 79.00 46.66 -33.69
CA MET A 230 77.55 46.58 -33.87
C MET A 230 77.05 45.13 -33.93
N PHE A 231 77.78 44.23 -34.59
CA PHE A 231 77.42 42.81 -34.66
C PHE A 231 77.52 42.13 -33.30
N GLU A 232 78.59 42.37 -32.52
CA GLU A 232 78.75 41.86 -31.15
C GLU A 232 77.51 42.18 -30.29
N SER A 233 77.05 43.44 -30.30
CA SER A 233 75.87 43.85 -29.54
C SER A 233 74.58 43.16 -30.00
N LYS A 234 74.43 42.88 -31.30
CA LYS A 234 73.25 42.16 -31.81
C LYS A 234 73.30 40.67 -31.48
N ILE A 235 74.47 40.03 -31.58
CA ILE A 235 74.67 38.62 -31.20
C ILE A 235 74.35 38.42 -29.71
N GLN A 236 74.82 39.33 -28.85
CA GLN A 236 74.52 39.30 -27.42
C GLN A 236 73.00 39.25 -27.13
N LYS A 237 72.19 39.99 -27.89
CA LYS A 237 70.72 39.98 -27.72
C LYS A 237 70.09 38.64 -28.12
N GLU A 238 70.61 37.99 -29.16
CA GLU A 238 70.14 36.67 -29.58
C GLU A 238 70.54 35.57 -28.57
N GLU A 239 71.73 35.69 -27.97
CA GLU A 239 72.15 34.80 -26.87
C GLU A 239 71.28 35.00 -25.62
N GLU A 240 70.99 36.25 -25.25
CA GLU A 240 70.05 36.58 -24.17
C GLU A 240 68.66 36.00 -24.43
N PHE A 241 68.17 36.10 -25.67
CA PHE A 241 66.92 35.46 -26.08
C PHE A 241 66.99 33.94 -25.90
N MET A 242 68.04 33.28 -26.39
CA MET A 242 68.20 31.83 -26.25
C MET A 242 68.22 31.40 -24.76
N MET A 243 68.93 32.14 -23.92
CA MET A 243 68.97 31.88 -22.48
C MET A 243 67.61 32.11 -21.80
N SER A 244 66.82 33.09 -22.27
CA SER A 244 65.46 33.31 -21.78
C SER A 244 64.54 32.12 -22.04
N LEU A 245 64.69 31.42 -23.18
CA LEU A 245 63.88 30.24 -23.51
C LEU A 245 64.05 29.12 -22.48
N ILE A 246 65.27 28.93 -21.99
CA ILE A 246 65.61 27.92 -20.98
C ILE A 246 65.11 28.37 -19.61
N LYS A 247 65.42 29.61 -19.22
CA LYS A 247 65.11 30.15 -17.90
C LYS A 247 63.60 30.23 -17.65
N ASP A 248 62.84 30.63 -18.65
CA ASP A 248 61.39 30.84 -18.53
C ASP A 248 60.59 29.54 -18.74
N GLY A 249 61.26 28.40 -18.90
CA GLY A 249 60.61 27.10 -19.08
C GLY A 249 59.80 26.99 -20.38
N CYS A 250 60.11 27.80 -21.38
CA CYS A 250 59.38 27.82 -22.65
C CYS A 250 59.55 26.54 -23.49
N LEU A 251 60.50 25.68 -23.13
CA LEU A 251 60.81 24.41 -23.79
C LEU A 251 60.08 23.20 -23.17
N GLN A 252 59.12 23.43 -22.26
CA GLN A 252 58.33 22.35 -21.67
C GLN A 252 57.47 21.63 -22.71
N GLN A 253 57.36 20.31 -22.60
CA GLN A 253 56.42 19.52 -23.39
C GLN A 253 55.02 19.61 -22.78
N LEU A 254 54.06 20.04 -23.59
CA LEU A 254 52.65 20.11 -23.20
C LEU A 254 51.96 18.80 -23.59
N ASN A 255 51.31 18.16 -22.62
CA ASN A 255 50.56 16.92 -22.82
C ASN A 255 49.11 17.11 -22.37
N LEU A 256 48.17 16.52 -23.12
CA LEU A 256 46.78 16.42 -22.69
C LEU A 256 46.65 15.25 -21.72
N HIS A 257 45.97 15.49 -20.59
CA HIS A 257 45.67 14.47 -19.61
C HIS A 257 44.16 14.35 -19.45
N TRP A 258 43.65 13.12 -19.55
CA TRP A 258 42.25 12.80 -19.32
C TRP A 258 42.12 11.82 -18.16
N ARG A 259 41.07 12.02 -17.36
CA ARG A 259 40.74 11.16 -16.22
C ARG A 259 39.23 10.97 -16.17
N VAL A 260 38.81 9.75 -15.91
CA VAL A 260 37.40 9.39 -15.70
C VAL A 260 36.94 9.92 -14.33
N ASP A 261 35.73 10.48 -14.28
CA ASP A 261 35.10 10.89 -13.01
C ASP A 261 34.83 9.67 -12.12
N ALA A 262 35.09 9.81 -10.81
CA ALA A 262 34.89 8.72 -9.85
C ALA A 262 33.45 8.17 -9.86
N LYS A 263 32.45 9.04 -10.09
CA LYS A 263 31.03 8.66 -10.12
C LYS A 263 30.67 7.73 -11.28
N MET A 264 31.46 7.68 -12.35
CA MET A 264 31.25 6.71 -13.42
C MET A 264 31.45 5.28 -12.92
N SER A 265 32.35 5.07 -11.96
CA SER A 265 32.53 3.76 -11.32
C SER A 265 31.29 3.34 -10.54
N ASP A 266 30.62 4.30 -9.88
CA ASP A 266 29.40 4.03 -9.11
C ASP A 266 28.30 3.48 -10.03
N ILE A 267 28.11 4.09 -11.21
CA ILE A 267 27.14 3.64 -12.22
C ILE A 267 27.45 2.20 -12.68
N LEU A 268 28.73 1.90 -12.94
CA LEU A 268 29.15 0.56 -13.38
C LEU A 268 29.02 -0.50 -12.26
N SER A 269 29.03 -0.07 -10.99
CA SER A 269 28.88 -0.95 -9.83
C SER A 269 27.42 -1.26 -9.47
N MET A 270 26.45 -0.59 -10.10
CA MET A 270 25.03 -0.79 -9.81
C MET A 270 24.58 -2.20 -10.19
N THR A 271 23.95 -2.91 -9.24
CA THR A 271 23.42 -4.27 -9.47
C THR A 271 21.93 -4.30 -9.80
N LYS A 272 21.20 -3.23 -9.49
CA LYS A 272 19.75 -3.10 -9.72
C LYS A 272 19.39 -1.66 -10.05
N ILE A 273 18.38 -1.50 -10.92
CA ILE A 273 17.81 -0.19 -11.29
C ILE A 273 16.77 0.27 -10.26
N GLY A 274 16.08 -0.70 -9.63
CA GLY A 274 15.06 -0.45 -8.62
C GLY A 274 14.57 -1.75 -8.00
N GLU A 275 13.65 -1.62 -7.05
CA GLU A 275 13.04 -2.75 -6.34
C GLU A 275 11.52 -2.73 -6.51
N MET A 276 10.93 -3.92 -6.55
CA MET A 276 9.48 -4.11 -6.59
C MET A 276 9.02 -4.69 -5.26
N SER A 277 8.06 -4.04 -4.62
CA SER A 277 7.44 -4.52 -3.38
C SER A 277 5.92 -4.43 -3.48
N VAL A 278 5.23 -5.41 -2.92
CA VAL A 278 3.76 -5.39 -2.81
C VAL A 278 3.41 -4.76 -1.47
N ILE A 279 2.75 -3.59 -1.51
CA ILE A 279 2.29 -2.90 -0.31
C ILE A 279 0.78 -3.12 -0.19
N PRO A 280 0.31 -3.84 0.84
CA PRO A 280 -1.13 -4.02 1.04
C PRO A 280 -1.76 -2.68 1.37
N LYS A 281 -2.87 -2.35 0.69
CA LYS A 281 -3.71 -1.20 1.03
C LYS A 281 -5.03 -1.70 1.60
N PRO A 282 -5.53 -1.08 2.68
CA PRO A 282 -6.84 -1.41 3.22
C PRO A 282 -7.90 -1.22 2.13
N SER A 283 -8.83 -2.16 2.05
CA SER A 283 -9.94 -2.05 1.11
C SER A 283 -10.90 -0.96 1.56
N THR A 284 -11.35 -0.11 0.63
CA THR A 284 -12.35 0.94 0.90
C THR A 284 -13.78 0.43 0.85
N ILE A 285 -13.98 -0.85 0.49
CA ILE A 285 -15.28 -1.48 0.41
C ILE A 285 -15.91 -1.61 1.81
N SER A 286 -17.10 -1.01 1.97
CA SER A 286 -17.84 -0.99 3.23
C SER A 286 -18.93 -2.05 3.26
N VAL A 287 -18.63 -3.28 3.68
CA VAL A 287 -19.67 -4.31 3.90
C VAL A 287 -20.58 -3.82 5.02
N THR A 288 -21.86 -3.66 4.75
CA THR A 288 -22.84 -3.22 5.76
C THR A 288 -23.85 -4.32 5.99
N THR A 289 -24.22 -4.51 7.26
CA THR A 289 -25.36 -5.32 7.67
C THR A 289 -26.51 -4.42 8.11
N ASP A 290 -27.76 -4.84 7.93
CA ASP A 290 -28.92 -4.06 8.38
C ASP A 290 -28.93 -3.80 9.90
N ARG A 291 -28.32 -4.67 10.71
CA ARG A 291 -28.09 -4.42 12.15
C ARG A 291 -27.19 -3.20 12.39
N GLU A 292 -26.15 -3.01 11.60
CA GLU A 292 -25.29 -1.84 11.66
C GLU A 292 -25.97 -0.59 11.11
N LYS A 293 -26.80 -0.71 10.06
CA LYS A 293 -27.60 0.43 9.57
C LYS A 293 -28.62 0.91 10.59
N GLN A 294 -29.31 0.00 11.28
CA GLN A 294 -30.24 0.35 12.37
C GLN A 294 -29.51 0.99 13.54
N ALA A 295 -28.34 0.47 13.95
CA ALA A 295 -27.51 1.08 14.97
C ALA A 295 -26.97 2.47 14.57
N GLN A 296 -26.56 2.66 13.31
CA GLN A 296 -26.10 3.95 12.77
C GLN A 296 -27.23 4.97 12.56
N GLN A 297 -28.46 4.52 12.30
CA GLN A 297 -29.65 5.38 12.22
C GLN A 297 -30.10 5.88 13.60
N MET A 298 -29.77 5.17 14.68
CA MET A 298 -30.02 5.59 16.06
C MET A 298 -28.96 6.55 16.61
N ILE A 299 -27.85 6.76 15.90
CA ILE A 299 -26.88 7.82 16.21
C ILE A 299 -27.40 9.12 15.57
N PRO A 300 -27.56 10.24 16.32
CA PRO A 300 -27.93 11.52 15.74
C PRO A 300 -26.94 11.88 14.63
N LYS A 301 -27.41 11.89 13.37
CA LYS A 301 -26.62 12.37 12.23
C LYS A 301 -26.29 13.83 12.46
N ILE A 302 -25.06 14.14 12.87
CA ILE A 302 -24.45 15.45 12.66
C ILE A 302 -23.56 15.31 11.43
N PRO A 303 -24.01 15.69 10.22
CA PRO A 303 -23.12 15.76 9.08
C PRO A 303 -22.33 17.07 9.19
N LYS A 304 -21.06 17.00 9.57
CA LYS A 304 -20.10 18.01 9.12
C LYS A 304 -19.40 17.46 7.90
N THR A 305 -19.81 17.93 6.73
CA THR A 305 -19.02 17.86 5.51
C THR A 305 -17.66 18.50 5.78
N ILE A 306 -16.56 17.86 5.33
CA ILE A 306 -15.17 18.37 5.50
C ILE A 306 -15.02 19.82 4.98
N ASN A 307 -15.90 20.25 4.07
CA ASN A 307 -15.94 21.60 3.52
C ASN A 307 -16.38 22.70 4.52
N ASP A 308 -16.92 22.35 5.68
CA ASP A 308 -17.39 23.31 6.72
C ASP A 308 -16.45 23.40 7.93
N ILE A 309 -15.23 22.84 7.84
CA ILE A 309 -14.24 22.90 8.92
C ILE A 309 -13.53 24.26 8.88
N HIS A 310 -14.12 25.26 9.56
CA HIS A 310 -13.40 26.49 9.90
C HIS A 310 -12.43 26.21 11.06
N LEU A 311 -11.13 26.23 10.77
CA LEU A 311 -10.09 26.11 11.78
C LEU A 311 -9.93 27.46 12.50
N THR A 312 -10.26 27.49 13.79
CA THR A 312 -9.91 28.60 14.68
C THR A 312 -8.69 28.20 15.50
N LEU A 313 -7.68 29.07 15.56
CA LEU A 313 -6.53 28.86 16.45
C LEU A 313 -7.02 28.91 17.90
N LEU A 314 -7.03 27.76 18.58
CA LEU A 314 -7.46 27.66 19.98
C LEU A 314 -6.37 28.15 20.94
N GLN A 315 -5.15 27.66 20.75
CA GLN A 315 -4.03 27.96 21.63
C GLN A 315 -2.71 27.76 20.88
N LYS A 316 -1.72 28.58 21.20
CA LYS A 316 -0.33 28.34 20.82
C LYS A 316 0.37 27.61 21.97
N ILE A 317 0.91 26.43 21.70
CA ILE A 317 1.67 25.65 22.68
C ILE A 317 3.15 25.96 22.51
N GLU A 318 3.79 26.41 23.59
CA GLU A 318 5.23 26.69 23.59
C GLU A 318 6.03 25.42 23.89
N ILE A 319 6.90 25.03 22.95
CA ILE A 319 7.81 23.90 23.14
C ILE A 319 9.12 24.44 23.76
N PRO A 320 9.69 23.76 24.77
CA PRO A 320 10.92 24.22 25.43
C PRO A 320 12.05 24.51 24.44
N LYS A 321 12.71 25.68 24.59
CA LYS A 321 13.84 26.08 23.73
C LYS A 321 15.01 25.10 23.84
N ARG A 322 15.66 24.82 22.70
CA ARG A 322 16.79 23.88 22.57
C ARG A 322 17.95 24.50 21.78
N GLU A 323 19.11 23.84 21.82
CA GLU A 323 20.31 24.19 21.03
C GLU A 323 20.06 24.06 19.52
N HIS A 324 19.33 23.02 19.12
CA HIS A 324 18.89 22.83 17.74
C HIS A 324 17.48 23.40 17.53
N ARG A 325 17.19 23.77 16.28
CA ARG A 325 15.87 24.26 15.87
C ARG A 325 14.80 23.19 16.14
N ILE A 326 13.69 23.59 16.75
CA ILE A 326 12.54 22.71 17.00
C ILE A 326 11.79 22.50 15.68
N VAL A 327 11.57 21.24 15.30
CA VAL A 327 10.83 20.87 14.07
C VAL A 327 9.79 19.82 14.42
N ILE A 328 8.53 20.25 14.49
CA ILE A 328 7.41 19.37 14.83
C ILE A 328 6.82 18.76 13.58
N THR A 329 6.85 17.44 13.51
CA THR A 329 6.49 16.66 12.33
C THR A 329 5.21 15.85 12.51
N GLY A 330 4.87 15.51 13.75
CA GLY A 330 3.63 14.80 14.10
C GLY A 330 3.07 15.21 15.46
N CYS A 331 1.78 14.98 15.65
CA CYS A 331 1.12 15.17 16.94
C CYS A 331 -0.03 14.18 17.16
N THR A 332 -0.25 13.82 18.42
CA THR A 332 -1.41 13.02 18.82
C THR A 332 -1.90 13.43 20.21
N ILE A 333 -3.15 13.07 20.51
CA ILE A 333 -3.77 13.28 21.82
C ILE A 333 -4.06 11.90 22.40
N MET A 334 -3.49 11.61 23.57
CA MET A 334 -3.76 10.37 24.28
C MET A 334 -5.16 10.40 24.92
N PRO A 335 -5.80 9.25 25.19
CA PRO A 335 -7.07 9.19 25.92
C PRO A 335 -7.08 9.94 27.25
N SER A 336 -5.90 10.06 27.90
CA SER A 336 -5.70 10.84 29.12
C SER A 336 -5.68 12.37 28.93
N GLY A 337 -5.91 12.87 27.72
CA GLY A 337 -5.89 14.31 27.39
C GLY A 337 -4.48 14.89 27.15
N LYS A 338 -3.42 14.10 27.35
CA LYS A 338 -2.04 14.54 27.09
C LYS A 338 -1.77 14.67 25.60
N ILE A 339 -1.11 15.75 25.22
CA ILE A 339 -0.74 16.07 23.84
C ILE A 339 0.73 15.66 23.64
N VAL A 340 1.00 14.86 22.62
CA VAL A 340 2.35 14.36 22.31
C VAL A 340 2.78 14.91 20.97
N PHE A 341 3.94 15.56 20.92
CA PHE A 341 4.57 16.09 19.72
C PHE A 341 5.83 15.29 19.36
N ALA A 342 6.05 15.04 18.08
CA ALA A 342 7.31 14.51 17.56
C ALA A 342 8.24 15.67 17.19
N ASP A 343 9.37 15.81 17.89
CA ASP A 343 10.42 16.79 17.56
C ASP A 343 11.55 16.08 16.82
N GLN A 344 11.58 16.28 15.50
CA GLN A 344 12.40 15.51 14.59
C GLN A 344 13.89 15.77 14.77
N LEU A 345 14.30 17.04 14.85
CA LEU A 345 15.73 17.39 14.90
C LEU A 345 16.38 17.14 16.26
N ASN A 346 15.55 17.01 17.31
CA ASN A 346 16.02 16.74 18.67
C ASN A 346 15.81 15.28 19.10
N ASP A 347 15.35 14.40 18.18
CA ASP A 347 15.16 12.96 18.40
C ASP A 347 14.32 12.65 19.65
N ARG A 348 13.20 13.36 19.84
CA ARG A 348 12.39 13.29 21.07
C ARG A 348 10.89 13.38 20.80
N LEU A 349 10.12 12.76 21.70
CA LEU A 349 8.71 13.09 21.90
C LEU A 349 8.57 14.08 23.04
N VAL A 350 7.83 15.16 22.82
CA VAL A 350 7.53 16.19 23.82
C VAL A 350 6.08 16.05 24.24
N ILE A 351 5.84 15.87 25.53
CA ILE A 351 4.52 15.59 26.10
C ILE A 351 4.05 16.81 26.88
N HIS A 352 2.87 17.30 26.53
CA HIS A 352 2.14 18.37 27.21
C HIS A 352 0.85 17.82 27.82
N ASN A 353 0.31 18.50 28.82
CA ASN A 353 -1.02 18.20 29.33
C ASN A 353 -2.11 18.79 28.42
N GLU A 354 -3.37 18.55 28.76
CA GLU A 354 -4.55 19.05 28.04
C GLU A 354 -4.60 20.59 27.91
N ASN A 355 -3.92 21.31 28.80
CA ASN A 355 -3.82 22.78 28.80
C ASN A 355 -2.60 23.30 28.03
N GLY A 356 -1.85 22.42 27.36
CA GLY A 356 -0.65 22.79 26.60
C GLY A 356 0.58 23.07 27.46
N LEU A 357 0.57 22.75 28.76
CA LEU A 357 1.76 22.89 29.62
C LEU A 357 2.68 21.68 29.46
N PHE A 358 4.00 21.94 29.37
CA PHE A 358 5.00 20.89 29.26
C PHE A 358 4.97 19.95 30.48
N VAL A 359 4.96 18.64 30.24
CA VAL A 359 4.95 17.60 31.27
C VAL A 359 6.30 16.90 31.31
N CYS A 360 6.71 16.29 30.21
CA CYS A 360 7.96 15.56 30.11
C CYS A 360 8.35 15.33 28.65
N GLU A 361 9.54 14.79 28.43
CA GLU A 361 9.98 14.36 27.11
C GLU A 361 10.61 12.97 27.17
N THR A 362 10.53 12.25 26.06
CA THR A 362 11.10 10.91 25.92
C THR A 362 12.01 10.87 24.69
N PRO A 363 13.30 10.50 24.83
CA PRO A 363 14.17 10.31 23.68
C PRO A 363 13.68 9.14 22.82
N VAL A 364 13.74 9.32 21.50
CA VAL A 364 13.40 8.31 20.50
C VAL A 364 14.50 8.24 19.46
N SER A 365 14.82 7.05 18.97
CA SER A 365 15.88 6.87 17.97
C SER A 365 15.41 7.24 16.57
N ASN A 366 16.32 7.83 15.78
CA ASN A 366 16.24 7.98 14.32
C ASN A 366 15.27 9.03 13.76
N CYS A 367 15.18 10.24 14.32
CA CYS A 367 14.43 11.36 13.74
C CYS A 367 12.92 11.08 13.55
N PRO A 368 12.09 11.27 14.60
CA PRO A 368 10.67 10.96 14.53
C PRO A 368 9.95 11.80 13.47
N VAL A 369 9.11 11.15 12.66
CA VAL A 369 8.39 11.73 11.52
C VAL A 369 6.91 11.93 11.84
N ASP A 370 6.27 10.96 12.48
CA ASP A 370 4.89 11.11 12.95
C ASP A 370 4.66 10.30 14.24
N VAL A 371 3.61 10.64 14.98
CA VAL A 371 3.23 9.96 16.23
C VAL A 371 1.73 9.73 16.27
N THR A 372 1.29 8.53 16.63
CA THR A 372 -0.13 8.22 16.82
C THR A 372 -0.37 7.44 18.11
N CYS A 373 -1.53 7.66 18.72
CA CYS A 373 -1.92 6.96 19.94
C CYS A 373 -2.48 5.57 19.61
N ILE A 374 -2.05 4.56 20.37
CA ILE A 374 -2.59 3.19 20.26
C ILE A 374 -3.56 2.91 21.40
N ASP A 375 -3.15 3.23 22.63
CA ASP A 375 -3.94 3.03 23.85
C ASP A 375 -3.54 4.05 24.94
N GLU A 376 -4.07 3.90 26.16
CA GLU A 376 -3.85 4.83 27.27
C GLU A 376 -2.37 5.07 27.63
N ASN A 377 -1.46 4.16 27.29
CA ASN A 377 -0.06 4.22 27.69
C ASN A 377 0.93 3.99 26.52
N THR A 378 0.44 3.88 25.29
CA THR A 378 1.26 3.47 24.15
C THR A 378 1.05 4.38 22.95
N VAL A 379 2.16 4.86 22.39
CA VAL A 379 2.20 5.62 21.13
C VAL A 379 3.07 4.89 20.12
N ALA A 380 2.66 4.89 18.86
CA ALA A 380 3.49 4.48 17.74
C ALA A 380 4.16 5.72 17.14
N VAL A 381 5.46 5.62 16.86
CA VAL A 381 6.25 6.67 16.25
C VAL A 381 6.86 6.12 14.97
N THR A 382 6.65 6.82 13.87
CA THR A 382 7.34 6.49 12.61
C THR A 382 8.63 7.27 12.52
N ASN A 383 9.63 6.67 11.90
CA ASN A 383 10.86 7.34 11.53
C ASN A 383 11.20 7.06 10.06
N ASN A 384 12.30 7.61 9.53
CA ASN A 384 12.65 7.47 8.11
C ASN A 384 13.05 6.03 7.69
N ALA A 385 13.16 5.08 8.62
CA ALA A 385 13.59 3.69 8.36
C ALA A 385 12.62 2.63 8.91
N ASP A 386 11.98 2.87 10.06
CA ASP A 386 11.22 1.90 10.86
C ASP A 386 10.00 2.54 11.54
N ALA A 387 9.04 1.71 11.98
CA ALA A 387 7.96 2.09 12.89
C ALA A 387 8.24 1.53 14.29
N LEU A 388 8.30 2.39 15.30
CA LEU A 388 8.67 2.06 16.67
C LEU A 388 7.48 2.21 17.62
N LEU A 389 7.33 1.25 18.55
CA LEU A 389 6.32 1.29 19.61
C LEU A 389 6.95 1.80 20.90
N HIS A 390 6.43 2.91 21.41
CA HIS A 390 6.87 3.52 22.66
C HIS A 390 5.76 3.39 23.70
N ARG A 391 6.06 2.69 24.80
CA ARG A 391 5.18 2.59 25.97
C ARG A 391 5.68 3.52 27.06
N ASN A 392 4.78 4.25 27.70
CA ASN A 392 5.12 5.06 28.86
C ASN A 392 5.52 4.15 30.04
N ILE A 393 6.76 4.26 30.52
CA ILE A 393 7.33 3.41 31.59
C ILE A 393 7.10 4.02 32.99
N GLN A 394 6.36 5.12 33.12
CA GLN A 394 6.16 5.79 34.42
C GLN A 394 5.22 5.09 35.43
N HIS A 395 4.98 3.79 35.31
CA HIS A 395 4.50 2.98 36.43
C HIS A 395 5.45 1.81 36.70
N ARG A 396 6.58 2.11 37.36
CA ARG A 396 7.16 1.22 38.36
C ARG A 396 6.77 1.75 39.74
N GLN A 397 5.62 1.29 40.23
CA GLN A 397 5.42 0.84 41.60
C GLN A 397 4.49 -0.36 41.57
#